data_AF-A0A4Z1SVF0-F1
#
_entry.id   AF-A0A4Z1SVF0-F1
#
_cell.length_a   1.000
_cell.length_b   1.000
_cell.length_c   1.000
_cell.angle_alpha   90.00
_cell.angle_beta   90.00
_cell.angle_gamma   90.00
#
_symmetry.space_group_name_H-M   'P 1'
#
loop_
_entity.id
_entity.type
_entity.pdbx_description
1 polymer ?
#
loop_
_entity_poly.entity_id
_entity_poly.type
_entity_poly.pdbx_seq_one_letter_code
_entity_poly.pdbx_strand_id
1 'polypeptide(L)'
;MANEATQLQKQAAEQQATLLAYLRQVDQVRIQIQNLATAGRYKTVTLTALEGIPDAPTYKSIGKSYVLCPRDKLTEEIASSIKKSEKHLEKLQELLSSSQSKQKDAEEKLADTLKALQSAMG
;
A
#
# COMPACT_ATOMS: atom_id res chain seq x y z
N MET A 1 -18.27 -39.76 5.05
CA MET A 1 -17.12 -40.37 4.32
C MET A 1 -16.93 -39.72 2.94
N ALA A 2 -17.35 -40.28 1.80
CA ALA A 2 -16.98 -39.73 0.47
C ALA A 2 -17.50 -38.29 0.17
N ASN A 3 -18.73 -37.96 0.58
CA ASN A 3 -19.32 -36.64 0.35
C ASN A 3 -18.70 -35.53 1.20
N GLU A 4 -18.22 -35.89 2.39
CA GLU A 4 -17.69 -34.98 3.40
C GLU A 4 -16.25 -34.57 3.07
N ALA A 5 -15.41 -35.52 2.65
CA ALA A 5 -14.08 -35.23 2.13
C ALA A 5 -14.14 -34.33 0.88
N THR A 6 -15.11 -34.55 -0.02
CA THR A 6 -15.30 -33.72 -1.22
C THR A 6 -15.73 -32.29 -0.87
N GLN A 7 -16.58 -32.12 0.14
CA GLN A 7 -16.96 -30.80 0.65
C GLN A 7 -15.77 -30.06 1.28
N LEU A 8 -14.96 -30.75 2.09
CA LEU A 8 -13.76 -30.18 2.69
C LEU A 8 -12.70 -29.78 1.64
N GLN A 9 -12.55 -30.55 0.57
CA GLN A 9 -11.67 -30.19 -0.56
C GLN A 9 -12.11 -28.90 -1.23
N LYS A 10 -13.41 -28.76 -1.49
CA LYS A 10 -13.97 -27.54 -2.10
C LYS A 10 -13.76 -26.33 -1.19
N GLN A 11 -14.04 -26.49 0.11
CA GLN A 11 -13.84 -25.44 1.10
C GLN A 11 -12.37 -25.02 1.21
N ALA A 12 -11.43 -25.98 1.19
CA ALA A 12 -10.00 -25.69 1.21
C ALA A 12 -9.57 -24.89 -0.04
N ALA A 13 -10.08 -25.23 -1.23
CA ALA A 13 -9.78 -24.51 -2.46
C ALA A 13 -10.31 -23.06 -2.43
N GLU A 14 -11.52 -22.85 -1.91
CA GLU A 14 -12.10 -21.51 -1.74
C GLU A 14 -11.32 -20.65 -0.73
N GLN A 15 -10.89 -21.24 0.38
CA GLN A 15 -10.05 -20.58 1.38
C GLN A 15 -8.65 -20.27 0.85
N GLN A 16 -8.06 -21.17 0.06
CA GLN A 16 -6.78 -20.94 -0.61
C GLN A 16 -6.86 -19.77 -1.59
N ALA A 17 -7.92 -19.70 -2.40
CA ALA A 17 -8.16 -18.57 -3.30
C ALA A 17 -8.28 -17.25 -2.54
N THR A 18 -8.97 -17.27 -1.40
CA THR A 18 -9.14 -16.10 -0.51
C THR A 18 -7.79 -15.66 0.08
N LEU A 19 -6.98 -16.60 0.59
CA LEU A 19 -5.64 -16.30 1.12
C LEU A 19 -4.73 -15.68 0.04
N LEU A 20 -4.74 -16.24 -1.17
CA LEU A 20 -3.99 -15.69 -2.31
C LEU A 20 -4.42 -14.26 -2.66
N ALA A 21 -5.72 -13.94 -2.56
CA ALA A 21 -6.21 -12.59 -2.78
C ALA A 21 -5.66 -11.61 -1.73
N TYR A 22 -5.66 -11.98 -0.45
CA TYR A 22 -5.11 -11.14 0.62
C TYR A 22 -3.59 -10.97 0.52
N LEU A 23 -2.85 -12.03 0.17
CA LEU A 23 -1.40 -11.93 -0.08
C LEU A 23 -1.09 -10.90 -1.17
N ARG A 24 -1.78 -10.99 -2.31
CA ARG A 24 -1.62 -10.01 -3.41
C ARG A 24 -1.98 -8.60 -2.98
N GLN A 25 -3.05 -8.44 -2.20
CA GLN A 25 -3.46 -7.14 -1.69
C GLN A 25 -2.39 -6.53 -0.76
N VAL A 26 -1.84 -7.33 0.16
CA VAL A 26 -0.76 -6.90 1.06
C VAL A 26 0.45 -6.42 0.27
N ASP A 27 0.87 -7.17 -0.75
CA ASP A 27 2.01 -6.78 -1.60
C ASP A 27 1.75 -5.49 -2.39
N GLN A 28 0.54 -5.35 -2.96
CA GLN A 28 0.15 -4.13 -3.65
C GLN A 28 0.17 -2.91 -2.73
N VAL A 29 -0.37 -3.02 -1.52
CA VAL A 29 -0.39 -1.93 -0.54
C VAL A 29 1.04 -1.57 -0.10
N ARG A 30 1.92 -2.56 0.10
CA ARG A 30 3.34 -2.33 0.41
C ARG A 30 4.05 -1.52 -0.68
N ILE A 31 3.84 -1.89 -1.94
CA ILE A 31 4.41 -1.16 -3.10
C ILE A 31 3.89 0.29 -3.13
N GLN A 32 2.59 0.49 -2.90
CA GLN A 32 1.99 1.84 -2.85
C GLN A 32 2.60 2.68 -1.72
N ILE A 33 2.78 2.11 -0.53
CA ILE A 33 3.44 2.77 0.60
C ILE A 33 4.86 3.18 0.22
N GLN A 34 5.66 2.25 -0.34
CA GLN A 34 7.04 2.52 -0.72
C GLN A 34 7.15 3.64 -1.77
N ASN A 35 6.29 3.60 -2.79
CA ASN A 35 6.26 4.62 -3.84
C ASN A 35 5.89 5.99 -3.29
N LEU A 36 4.86 6.06 -2.43
CA LEU A 36 4.41 7.31 -1.85
C LEU A 36 5.41 7.88 -0.85
N ALA A 37 6.04 7.04 -0.02
CA ALA A 37 7.09 7.44 0.91
C ALA A 37 8.31 7.99 0.16
N THR A 38 8.72 7.32 -0.92
CA THR A 38 9.82 7.78 -1.78
C THR A 38 9.50 9.12 -2.43
N ALA A 39 8.29 9.27 -2.99
CA ALA A 39 7.83 10.54 -3.55
C ALA A 39 7.77 11.67 -2.51
N GLY A 40 7.31 11.38 -1.29
CA GLY A 40 7.30 12.32 -0.17
C GLY A 40 8.71 12.77 0.22
N ARG A 41 9.67 11.85 0.25
CA ARG A 41 11.08 12.16 0.51
C ARG A 41 11.67 13.10 -0.55
N TYR A 42 11.40 12.85 -1.84
CA TYR A 42 11.84 13.76 -2.90
C TYR A 42 11.27 15.16 -2.74
N LYS A 43 9.97 15.30 -2.43
CA LYS A 43 9.34 16.60 -2.18
C LYS A 43 9.98 17.33 -0.99
N THR A 44 10.29 16.60 0.07
CA THR A 44 10.96 17.16 1.26
C THR A 44 12.34 17.68 0.89
N VAL A 45 13.14 16.90 0.14
CA VAL A 45 14.46 17.33 -0.35
C VAL A 45 14.33 18.56 -1.26
N THR A 46 13.34 18.60 -2.14
CA THR A 46 13.08 19.77 -3.00
C THR A 46 12.73 21.00 -2.18
N LEU A 47 11.92 20.87 -1.13
CA LEU A 47 11.56 21.96 -0.25
C LEU A 47 12.80 22.52 0.48
N THR A 48 13.62 21.64 1.05
CA THR A 48 14.89 22.03 1.70
C THR A 48 15.86 22.68 0.72
N ALA A 49 15.95 22.18 -0.51
CA ALA A 49 16.79 22.78 -1.54
C ALA A 49 16.27 24.18 -1.95
N LEU A 50 14.96 24.34 -2.06
CA LEU A 50 14.34 25.64 -2.36
C LEU A 50 14.60 26.66 -1.26
N GLU A 51 14.63 26.22 0.00
CA GLU A 51 14.96 27.07 1.15
C GLU A 51 16.37 27.67 1.05
N GLY A 52 17.33 26.87 0.57
CA GLY A 52 18.75 27.23 0.47
C GLY A 52 19.16 28.13 -0.71
N ILE A 53 18.24 28.53 -1.60
CA ILE A 53 18.57 29.36 -2.79
C ILE A 53 17.97 30.77 -2.63
N PRO A 54 18.72 31.75 -2.07
CA PRO A 54 18.21 33.11 -1.94
C PRO A 54 18.10 33.80 -3.30
N ASP A 55 16.96 34.47 -3.52
CA ASP A 55 16.73 35.51 -4.54
C ASP A 55 16.87 35.11 -6.04
N ALA A 56 16.74 33.82 -6.35
CA ALA A 56 16.71 33.34 -7.74
C ALA A 56 15.28 33.23 -8.30
N PRO A 57 15.08 33.49 -9.61
CA PRO A 57 13.80 33.20 -10.26
C PRO A 57 13.50 31.71 -10.23
N THR A 58 12.32 31.34 -9.73
CA THR A 58 11.89 29.95 -9.59
C THR A 58 10.86 29.58 -10.66
N TYR A 59 10.92 28.33 -11.11
CA TYR A 59 10.07 27.83 -12.19
C TYR A 59 9.39 26.52 -11.80
N LYS A 60 8.12 26.38 -12.15
CA LYS A 60 7.34 25.16 -12.00
C LYS A 60 7.26 24.42 -13.32
N SER A 61 7.51 23.12 -13.33
CA SER A 61 7.28 22.29 -14.51
C SER A 61 5.79 21.99 -14.71
N ILE A 62 5.34 22.13 -15.96
CA ILE A 62 4.02 21.73 -16.43
C ILE A 62 4.23 20.94 -17.73
N GLY A 63 4.22 19.61 -17.63
CA GLY A 63 4.61 18.74 -18.74
C GLY A 63 6.07 18.96 -19.13
N LYS A 64 6.30 19.42 -20.37
CA LYS A 64 7.64 19.76 -20.90
C LYS A 64 8.02 21.24 -20.75
N SER A 65 7.11 22.06 -20.24
CA SER A 65 7.29 23.51 -20.12
C SER A 65 7.63 23.91 -18.68
N TYR A 66 8.32 25.04 -18.53
CA TYR A 66 8.64 25.65 -17.23
C TYR A 66 8.02 27.04 -17.15
N VAL A 67 7.22 27.29 -16.12
CA VAL A 67 6.50 28.56 -15.93
C VAL A 67 7.04 29.24 -14.69
N LEU A 68 7.31 30.55 -14.81
CA LEU A 68 7.75 31.38 -13.69
C LEU A 68 6.70 31.30 -12.57
N CYS A 69 7.13 30.95 -11.36
CA CYS A 69 6.27 30.82 -10.21
C CYS A 69 6.97 31.41 -8.99
N PRO A 70 6.31 32.27 -8.20
CA PRO A 70 6.90 32.79 -6.97
C PRO A 70 7.34 31.67 -6.03
N ARG A 71 8.50 31.86 -5.39
CA ARG A 71 9.07 30.89 -4.45
C ARG A 71 8.10 30.54 -3.33
N ASP A 72 7.42 31.53 -2.74
CA ASP A 72 6.49 31.31 -1.63
C ASP A 72 5.34 30.39 -2.05
N LYS A 73 4.80 30.62 -3.25
CA LYS A 73 3.75 29.77 -3.83
C LYS A 73 4.23 28.34 -4.08
N LEU A 74 5.45 28.16 -4.61
CA LEU A 74 6.05 26.84 -4.79
C LEU A 74 6.26 26.13 -3.44
N THR A 75 6.74 26.86 -2.43
CA THR A 75 6.97 26.36 -1.07
C THR A 75 5.67 25.86 -0.45
N GLU A 76 4.60 26.67 -0.51
CA GLU A 76 3.27 26.30 -0.02
C GLU A 76 2.68 25.09 -0.76
N GLU A 77 2.81 25.06 -2.10
CA GLU A 77 2.31 23.94 -2.91
C GLU A 77 3.03 22.62 -2.55
N ILE A 78 4.36 22.65 -2.42
CA ILE A 78 5.16 21.49 -2.05
C ILE A 78 4.82 21.06 -0.62
N ALA A 79 4.77 21.99 0.34
CA ALA A 79 4.43 21.69 1.74
C ALA A 79 3.01 21.09 1.88
N SER A 80 2.03 21.62 1.15
CA SER A 80 0.68 21.07 1.09
C SER A 80 0.67 19.66 0.49
N SER A 81 1.46 19.43 -0.55
CA SER A 81 1.62 18.13 -1.19
C SER A 81 2.28 17.08 -0.28
N ILE A 82 3.25 17.49 0.55
CA ILE A 82 3.86 16.65 1.59
C ILE A 82 2.81 16.23 2.61
N LYS A 83 2.08 17.19 3.20
CA LYS A 83 1.00 16.92 4.18
C LYS A 83 -0.07 15.98 3.64
N LYS A 84 -0.45 16.14 2.36
CA LYS A 84 -1.38 15.21 1.71
C LYS A 84 -0.78 13.81 1.60
N SER A 85 0.48 13.71 1.20
CA SER A 85 1.18 12.42 1.06
C SER A 85 1.28 11.69 2.41
N GLU A 86 1.54 12.41 3.50
CA GLU A 86 1.56 11.85 4.87
C GLU A 86 0.20 11.27 5.26
N LYS A 87 -0.89 12.02 5.08
CA LYS A 87 -2.25 11.53 5.35
C LYS A 87 -2.62 10.30 4.52
N HIS A 88 -2.15 10.24 3.27
CA HIS A 88 -2.36 9.07 2.42
C HIS A 88 -1.53 7.88 2.86
N LEU A 89 -0.29 8.09 3.36
CA LEU A 89 0.54 7.04 3.94
C LEU A 89 -0.10 6.43 5.18
N GLU A 90 -0.62 7.26 6.09
CA GLU A 90 -1.32 6.79 7.30
C GLU A 90 -2.49 5.85 6.91
N LYS A 91 -3.33 6.27 5.96
CA LYS A 91 -4.44 5.45 5.46
C LYS A 91 -3.99 4.14 4.82
N LEU A 92 -2.88 4.16 4.07
CA LEU A 92 -2.34 2.95 3.46
C LEU A 92 -1.73 2.01 4.52
N GLN A 93 -1.14 2.55 5.58
CA GLN A 93 -0.63 1.76 6.71
C GLN A 93 -1.77 1.09 7.49
N GLU A 94 -2.87 1.81 7.75
CA GLU A 94 -4.09 1.24 8.33
C GLU A 94 -4.65 0.12 7.45
N LEU A 95 -4.74 0.36 6.14
CA LEU A 95 -5.20 -0.66 5.18
C LEU A 95 -4.27 -1.88 5.16
N LEU A 96 -2.95 -1.66 5.24
CA LEU A 96 -1.97 -2.75 5.30
C LEU A 96 -2.19 -3.60 6.55
N SER A 97 -2.30 -2.96 7.72
CA SER A 97 -2.55 -3.65 8.99
C SER A 97 -3.83 -4.47 8.94
N SER A 98 -4.93 -3.86 8.46
CA SER A 98 -6.21 -4.56 8.29
C SER A 98 -6.11 -5.75 7.33
N SER A 99 -5.38 -5.58 6.22
CA SER A 99 -5.21 -6.65 5.21
C SER A 99 -4.34 -7.79 5.74
N GLN A 100 -3.31 -7.49 6.53
CA GLN A 100 -2.45 -8.49 7.17
C GLN A 100 -3.22 -9.30 8.23
N SER A 101 -4.10 -8.65 9.00
CA SER A 101 -4.98 -9.37 9.94
C SER A 101 -5.88 -10.35 9.18
N LYS A 102 -6.53 -9.91 8.09
CA LYS A 102 -7.39 -10.75 7.26
C LYS A 102 -6.63 -11.89 6.58
N GLN A 103 -5.40 -11.63 6.14
CA GLN A 103 -4.51 -12.65 5.60
C GLN A 103 -4.26 -13.75 6.65
N LYS A 104 -3.90 -13.35 7.87
CA LYS A 104 -3.64 -14.27 8.97
C LYS A 104 -4.88 -15.10 9.33
N ASP A 105 -6.04 -14.46 9.43
CA ASP A 105 -7.31 -15.15 9.69
C ASP A 105 -7.64 -16.17 8.57
N ALA A 106 -7.36 -15.83 7.31
CA ALA A 106 -7.56 -16.72 6.18
C ALA A 106 -6.57 -17.91 6.19
N GLU A 107 -5.33 -17.68 6.59
CA GLU A 107 -4.30 -18.70 6.77
C GLU A 107 -4.67 -19.70 7.88
N GLU A 108 -5.13 -19.20 9.03
CA GLU A 108 -5.59 -20.03 10.15
C GLU A 108 -6.80 -20.90 9.73
N LYS A 109 -7.80 -20.31 9.07
CA LYS A 109 -8.98 -21.06 8.56
C LYS A 109 -8.61 -22.15 7.56
N LEU A 110 -7.67 -21.87 6.66
CA LEU A 110 -7.16 -22.85 5.70
C LEU A 110 -6.45 -23.98 6.41
N ALA A 111 -5.57 -23.66 7.38
CA ALA A 111 -4.85 -24.65 8.15
C ALA A 111 -5.80 -25.61 8.90
N ASP A 112 -6.86 -25.09 9.50
CA ASP A 112 -7.84 -25.91 10.22
C ASP A 112 -8.66 -26.80 9.27
N THR A 113 -9.01 -26.28 8.08
CA THR A 113 -9.74 -27.05 7.06
C THR A 113 -8.86 -28.16 6.49
N LEU A 114 -7.57 -27.90 6.29
CA LEU A 114 -6.60 -28.91 5.86
C LEU A 114 -6.37 -30.00 6.92
N LYS A 115 -6.32 -29.65 8.21
CA LYS A 115 -6.25 -30.64 9.30
C LYS A 115 -7.51 -31.52 9.36
N ALA A 116 -8.69 -30.92 9.21
CA ALA A 116 -9.96 -31.66 9.17
C ALA A 116 -10.00 -32.62 7.98
N LEU A 117 -9.53 -32.17 6.82
CA LEU A 117 -9.43 -32.99 5.61
C LEU A 117 -8.44 -34.16 5.77
N GLN A 118 -7.27 -33.91 6.37
CA GLN A 118 -6.31 -34.97 6.67
C GLN A 118 -6.87 -36.01 7.64
N SER A 119 -7.65 -35.57 8.63
CA SER A 119 -8.32 -36.46 9.60
C SER A 119 -9.47 -37.25 8.98
N ALA A 120 -10.13 -36.73 7.94
CA ALA A 120 -11.22 -37.40 7.23
C ALA A 120 -10.72 -38.38 6.14
N MET A 121 -9.46 -38.28 5.74
CA MET A 121 -8.81 -39.15 4.75
C MET A 121 -7.96 -40.26 5.37
N GLY A 122 -7.54 -40.10 6.63
CA GLY A 122 -6.85 -41.14 7.42
C GLY A 122 -7.84 -42.10 8.06
#